data_AF-A0A7Y4QA88-F1
#
_entry.id   AF-A0A7Y4QA88-F1
#
_cell.length_a   1.000
_cell.length_b   1.000
_cell.length_c   1.000
_cell.angle_alpha   90.00
_cell.angle_beta   90.00
_cell.angle_gamma   90.00
#
_symmetry.space_group_name_H-M   'P 1'
#
loop_
_entity.id
_entity.type
_entity.pdbx_description
1 polymer ?
#
loop_
_entity_poly.entity_id
_entity_poly.type
_entity_poly.pdbx_seq_one_letter_code
_entity_poly.pdbx_strand_id
1 'polypeptide(L)'
;MIGIALDPDFATNNFIYLYYTVNTAPLKNRISRFTADGDVAMAGSEQFVLELDNLSTATNHNGGSLAFGIDGKLYVAVGDNANTSFPQNLDTYHGKILRINKDGTAPTDNPFFSTTTSEQRKRIWAYGLRNPYTFSIQPGTGKILVNDVGQNAWEEINDASVGGRNFGWPTTEGPTTNPSFTSPLYAYNHSTGTPTGCAITGGTYFSPANTNYPPTYLGKFFFQDYCNNWIYFIDPTATSPFATLFGSNVGGTSLSIMTGSDGNLYYLSRAAQRLYRIKYTPPTIAPSIVQQPTSLSVSVGQSATFSVTASGTPSPSYQWQKNGGDISNAIQSTYTISSAQLSDAGNYQVIVSNTAGSTTSSSVSLT
;
A
#
# COMPACT_ATOMS: atom_id res chain seq x y z
N MET A 1 1.01 -22.88 8.34
CA MET A 1 0.11 -21.72 8.24
C MET A 1 0.46 -20.97 6.98
N ILE A 2 -0.54 -20.52 6.21
CA ILE A 2 -0.37 -19.86 4.91
C ILE A 2 -0.97 -18.45 4.93
N GLY A 3 -2.13 -18.25 5.57
CA GLY A 3 -2.74 -16.93 5.70
C GLY A 3 -3.58 -16.75 6.96
N ILE A 4 -3.87 -15.49 7.27
CA ILE A 4 -4.64 -15.03 8.42
C ILE A 4 -5.55 -13.87 8.02
N ALA A 5 -6.75 -13.83 8.58
CA ALA A 5 -7.62 -12.66 8.59
C ALA A 5 -8.22 -12.46 9.99
N LEU A 6 -8.38 -11.20 10.39
CA LEU A 6 -9.14 -10.85 11.57
C LEU A 6 -10.63 -10.77 11.22
N ASP A 7 -11.50 -11.24 12.10
CA ASP A 7 -12.94 -10.99 11.96
C ASP A 7 -13.22 -9.48 11.99
N PRO A 8 -14.23 -8.95 11.25
CA PRO A 8 -14.56 -7.53 11.31
C PRO A 8 -14.87 -7.02 12.72
N ASP A 9 -15.39 -7.90 13.58
CA ASP A 9 -15.71 -7.60 14.98
C ASP A 9 -14.58 -8.03 15.95
N PHE A 10 -13.35 -8.19 15.45
CA PHE A 10 -12.19 -8.72 16.22
C PHE A 10 -11.98 -8.04 17.55
N ALA A 11 -12.15 -6.71 17.63
CA ALA A 11 -12.00 -5.95 18.87
C ALA A 11 -12.96 -6.40 20.00
N THR A 12 -14.00 -7.17 19.68
CA THR A 12 -14.99 -7.68 20.63
C THR A 12 -14.99 -9.20 20.74
N ASN A 13 -14.80 -9.93 19.64
CA ASN A 13 -14.91 -11.39 19.62
C ASN A 13 -13.56 -12.12 19.61
N ASN A 14 -12.46 -11.40 19.35
CA ASN A 14 -11.11 -11.94 19.20
C ASN A 14 -11.02 -13.09 18.17
N PHE A 15 -11.90 -13.16 17.17
CA PHE A 15 -11.90 -14.23 16.20
C PHE A 15 -10.90 -13.98 15.06
N ILE A 16 -10.09 -15.00 14.78
CA ILE A 16 -9.17 -15.02 13.65
C ILE A 16 -9.50 -16.21 12.74
N TYR A 17 -9.28 -16.05 11.45
CA TYR A 17 -9.43 -17.09 10.45
C TYR A 17 -8.06 -17.46 9.91
N LEU A 18 -7.70 -18.73 9.99
CA LEU A 18 -6.42 -19.24 9.51
C LEU A 18 -6.63 -20.13 8.28
N TYR A 19 -5.83 -19.90 7.26
CA TYR A 19 -5.65 -20.80 6.12
C TYR A 19 -4.38 -21.61 6.35
N TYR A 20 -4.45 -22.94 6.37
CA TYR A 20 -3.29 -23.80 6.57
C TYR A 20 -3.44 -25.20 5.95
N THR A 21 -2.34 -25.88 5.69
CA THR A 21 -2.33 -27.28 5.21
C THR A 21 -2.49 -28.24 6.39
N VAL A 22 -3.46 -29.16 6.32
CA VAL A 22 -3.63 -30.22 7.33
C VAL A 22 -2.59 -31.32 7.12
N ASN A 23 -2.01 -31.82 8.21
CA ASN A 23 -0.95 -32.83 8.17
C ASN A 23 -1.51 -34.26 8.17
N THR A 24 -2.54 -34.50 7.36
CA THR A 24 -3.19 -35.81 7.20
C THR A 24 -3.34 -36.10 5.72
N ALA A 25 -2.96 -37.30 5.27
CA ALA A 25 -3.08 -37.70 3.86
C ALA A 25 -4.54 -38.09 3.51
N PRO A 26 -5.04 -37.75 2.30
CA PRO A 26 -4.42 -36.86 1.31
C PRO A 26 -4.30 -35.42 1.83
N LEU A 27 -3.19 -34.75 1.53
CA LEU A 27 -2.97 -33.37 1.99
C LEU A 27 -4.03 -32.44 1.42
N LYS A 28 -4.53 -31.56 2.27
CA LYS A 28 -5.53 -30.54 1.91
C LYS A 28 -5.19 -29.24 2.60
N ASN A 29 -5.67 -28.15 2.01
CA ASN A 29 -5.72 -26.88 2.72
C ASN A 29 -7.07 -26.73 3.43
N ARG A 30 -7.06 -26.10 4.60
CA ARG A 30 -8.23 -25.86 5.46
C ARG A 30 -8.27 -24.42 5.91
N ILE A 31 -9.49 -23.91 6.02
CA ILE A 31 -9.81 -22.67 6.71
C ILE A 31 -10.53 -23.05 8.01
N SER A 32 -10.04 -22.51 9.11
CA SER A 32 -10.67 -22.63 10.43
C SER A 32 -10.68 -21.29 11.13
N ARG A 33 -11.67 -21.08 11.99
CA ARG A 33 -11.74 -19.95 12.92
C ARG A 33 -11.14 -20.37 14.26
N PHE A 34 -10.41 -19.47 14.90
CA PHE A 34 -9.89 -19.61 16.26
C PHE A 34 -10.27 -18.39 17.09
N THR A 35 -10.18 -18.52 18.41
CA THR A 35 -10.20 -17.37 19.32
C THR A 35 -8.76 -17.00 19.65
N ALA A 36 -8.37 -15.75 19.40
CA ALA A 36 -7.09 -15.21 19.79
C ALA A 36 -7.04 -14.89 21.29
N ASP A 37 -5.89 -15.15 21.90
CA ASP A 37 -5.52 -14.76 23.25
C ASP A 37 -4.17 -14.06 23.15
N GLY A 38 -4.18 -12.72 23.02
CA GLY A 38 -3.00 -11.96 22.65
C GLY A 38 -2.48 -12.32 21.25
N ASP A 39 -1.22 -12.77 21.17
CA ASP A 39 -0.54 -13.18 19.93
C ASP A 39 -0.56 -14.69 19.68
N VAL A 40 -1.34 -15.45 20.47
CA VAL A 40 -1.51 -16.90 20.29
C VAL A 40 -2.98 -17.27 20.05
N ALA A 41 -3.22 -18.42 19.40
CA ALA A 41 -4.55 -19.01 19.30
C ALA A 41 -4.86 -19.79 20.58
N MET A 42 -6.02 -19.55 21.17
CA MET A 42 -6.50 -20.28 22.35
C MET A 42 -6.61 -21.77 22.03
N ALA A 43 -5.97 -22.61 22.84
CA ALA A 43 -5.98 -24.06 22.65
C ALA A 43 -7.41 -24.61 22.69
N GLY A 44 -7.76 -25.50 21.75
CA GLY A 44 -9.10 -26.08 21.65
C GLY A 44 -10.19 -25.16 21.08
N SER A 45 -9.85 -23.91 20.72
CA SER A 45 -10.82 -22.95 20.15
C SER A 45 -11.08 -23.11 18.65
N GLU A 46 -10.44 -24.09 18.00
CA GLU A 46 -10.63 -24.32 16.57
C GLU A 46 -12.09 -24.60 16.24
N GLN A 47 -12.61 -23.91 15.23
CA GLN A 47 -13.89 -24.17 14.61
C GLN A 47 -13.68 -24.34 13.12
N PHE A 48 -14.16 -25.47 12.60
CA PHE A 48 -14.13 -25.77 11.18
C PHE A 48 -14.91 -24.70 10.38
N VAL A 49 -14.34 -24.25 9.26
CA VAL A 49 -15.02 -23.36 8.30
C VAL A 49 -15.13 -24.05 6.96
N LEU A 50 -14.00 -24.43 6.36
CA LEU A 50 -14.00 -25.08 5.05
C LEU A 50 -12.74 -25.92 4.85
N GLU A 51 -12.92 -27.14 4.37
CA GLU A 51 -11.82 -27.97 3.86
C GLU A 51 -11.84 -27.94 2.32
N LEU A 52 -10.68 -27.70 1.71
CA LEU A 52 -10.52 -27.60 0.28
C LEU A 52 -10.29 -28.99 -0.35
N ASP A 53 -10.21 -29.03 -1.69
CA ASP A 53 -9.94 -30.26 -2.42
C ASP A 53 -8.53 -30.81 -2.10
N ASN A 54 -8.28 -32.06 -2.49
CA ASN A 54 -6.96 -32.67 -2.35
C ASN A 54 -5.90 -31.86 -3.10
N LEU A 55 -4.78 -31.61 -2.44
CA LEU A 55 -3.59 -31.13 -3.11
C LEU A 55 -3.05 -32.22 -4.06
N SER A 56 -2.49 -31.76 -5.18
CA SER A 56 -1.56 -32.54 -5.99
C SER A 56 -0.28 -32.86 -5.20
N THR A 57 0.69 -33.48 -5.85
CA THR A 57 2.02 -33.71 -5.27
C THR A 57 2.86 -32.42 -5.18
N ALA A 58 2.38 -31.31 -5.72
CA ALA A 58 3.08 -30.04 -5.75
C ALA A 58 3.01 -29.32 -4.39
N THR A 59 4.12 -28.69 -3.99
CA THR A 59 4.24 -27.95 -2.73
C THR A 59 4.06 -26.43 -2.90
N ASN A 60 3.82 -25.98 -4.12
CA ASN A 60 3.65 -24.59 -4.52
C ASN A 60 2.21 -24.29 -4.96
N HIS A 61 1.95 -23.02 -5.24
CA HIS A 61 0.67 -22.49 -5.73
C HIS A 61 -0.51 -22.79 -4.81
N ASN A 62 -0.34 -22.56 -3.52
CA ASN A 62 -1.41 -22.69 -2.54
C ASN A 62 -2.30 -21.43 -2.47
N GLY A 63 -1.83 -20.28 -2.97
CA GLY A 63 -2.43 -18.98 -2.65
C GLY A 63 -2.38 -18.74 -1.14
N GLY A 64 -3.54 -18.48 -0.53
CA GLY A 64 -3.75 -18.54 0.91
C GLY A 64 -4.06 -17.22 1.59
N SER A 65 -4.10 -16.10 0.85
CA SER A 65 -4.60 -14.84 1.38
C SER A 65 -6.08 -14.93 1.75
N LEU A 66 -6.46 -14.24 2.82
CA LEU A 66 -7.81 -14.17 3.38
C LEU A 66 -8.12 -12.71 3.70
N ALA A 67 -9.34 -12.26 3.44
CA ALA A 67 -9.84 -10.96 3.91
C ALA A 67 -11.36 -10.92 3.93
N PHE A 68 -11.93 -10.15 4.86
CA PHE A 68 -13.36 -9.86 4.84
C PHE A 68 -13.67 -8.71 3.89
N GLY A 69 -14.69 -8.91 3.06
CA GLY A 69 -15.26 -7.85 2.23
C GLY A 69 -16.13 -6.89 3.03
N ILE A 70 -16.45 -5.75 2.43
CA ILE A 70 -17.39 -4.77 2.99
C ILE A 70 -18.82 -5.32 3.12
N ASP A 71 -19.10 -6.47 2.50
CA ASP A 71 -20.34 -7.24 2.57
C ASP A 71 -20.36 -8.26 3.72
N GLY A 72 -19.31 -8.29 4.54
CA GLY A 72 -19.17 -9.21 5.67
C GLY A 72 -18.88 -10.66 5.27
N LYS A 73 -18.55 -10.94 4.00
CA LYS A 73 -18.15 -12.28 3.54
C LYS A 73 -16.63 -12.45 3.60
N LEU A 74 -16.19 -13.69 3.82
CA LEU A 74 -14.78 -14.04 3.79
C LEU A 74 -14.38 -14.38 2.35
N TYR A 75 -13.41 -13.66 1.82
CA TYR A 75 -12.79 -13.94 0.54
C TYR A 75 -11.52 -14.74 0.75
N VAL A 76 -11.27 -15.72 -0.13
CA VAL A 76 -10.15 -16.66 -0.02
C VAL A 76 -9.46 -16.78 -1.37
N ALA A 77 -8.15 -16.57 -1.41
CA ALA A 77 -7.35 -16.86 -2.60
C ALA A 77 -6.83 -18.30 -2.54
N VAL A 78 -7.11 -19.10 -3.57
CA VAL A 78 -6.71 -20.51 -3.67
C VAL A 78 -5.97 -20.72 -4.99
N GLY A 79 -4.71 -21.13 -4.92
CA GLY A 79 -3.92 -21.42 -6.12
C GLY A 79 -4.27 -22.74 -6.79
N ASP A 80 -3.77 -22.90 -8.02
CA ASP A 80 -3.99 -24.06 -8.87
C ASP A 80 -3.21 -25.31 -8.44
N ASN A 81 -2.39 -25.18 -7.39
CA ASN A 81 -1.50 -26.21 -6.88
C ASN A 81 -0.68 -26.92 -7.98
N ALA A 82 -0.17 -26.09 -8.91
CA ALA A 82 0.61 -26.47 -10.08
C ALA A 82 -0.08 -27.46 -11.03
N ASN A 83 -1.41 -27.47 -11.04
CA ASN A 83 -2.20 -28.28 -11.96
C ASN A 83 -3.09 -27.38 -12.82
N THR A 84 -2.67 -27.21 -14.07
CA THR A 84 -3.30 -26.34 -15.06
C THR A 84 -4.70 -26.80 -15.52
N SER A 85 -5.14 -28.00 -15.14
CA SER A 85 -6.52 -28.45 -15.40
C SER A 85 -7.55 -27.86 -14.43
N PHE A 86 -7.11 -27.32 -13.28
CA PHE A 86 -8.01 -26.80 -12.25
C PHE A 86 -8.55 -25.38 -12.45
N PRO A 87 -7.77 -24.39 -12.91
CA PRO A 87 -8.21 -22.98 -12.97
C PRO A 87 -9.52 -22.76 -13.73
N GLN A 88 -9.71 -23.47 -14.85
CA GLN A 88 -10.93 -23.40 -15.67
C GLN A 88 -12.03 -24.39 -15.22
N ASN A 89 -11.68 -25.41 -14.43
CA ASN A 89 -12.67 -26.31 -13.84
C ASN A 89 -13.40 -25.60 -12.70
N LEU A 90 -14.71 -25.42 -12.84
CA LEU A 90 -15.56 -24.76 -11.85
C LEU A 90 -16.01 -25.67 -10.71
N ASP A 91 -15.71 -26.96 -10.75
CA ASP A 91 -16.07 -27.93 -9.72
C ASP A 91 -14.89 -28.31 -8.81
N THR A 92 -13.93 -27.39 -8.71
CA THR A 92 -12.81 -27.40 -7.76
C THR A 92 -12.57 -26.01 -7.18
N TYR A 93 -12.01 -25.94 -5.98
CA TYR A 93 -11.55 -24.71 -5.34
C TYR A 93 -10.23 -24.18 -5.91
N HIS A 94 -9.48 -24.96 -6.68
CA HIS A 94 -8.15 -24.61 -7.15
C HIS A 94 -8.13 -23.56 -8.27
N GLY A 95 -7.26 -22.56 -8.15
CA GLY A 95 -7.10 -21.46 -9.12
C GLY A 95 -8.28 -20.47 -9.09
N LYS A 96 -8.74 -20.09 -7.89
CA LYS A 96 -9.96 -19.32 -7.63
C LYS A 96 -9.75 -18.21 -6.60
N ILE A 97 -10.61 -17.20 -6.67
CA ILE A 97 -11.06 -16.46 -5.49
C ILE A 97 -12.39 -17.07 -5.05
N LEU A 98 -12.48 -17.50 -3.80
CA LEU A 98 -13.73 -17.93 -3.18
C LEU A 98 -14.35 -16.78 -2.40
N ARG A 99 -15.68 -16.77 -2.27
CA ARG A 99 -16.44 -15.90 -1.37
C ARG A 99 -17.39 -16.77 -0.55
N ILE A 100 -17.20 -16.80 0.76
CA ILE A 100 -17.92 -17.68 1.70
C ILE A 100 -18.50 -16.88 2.87
N ASN A 101 -19.56 -17.40 3.48
CA ASN A 101 -20.04 -16.90 4.77
C ASN A 101 -19.03 -17.23 5.89
N LYS A 102 -19.18 -16.59 7.06
CA LYS A 102 -18.31 -16.80 8.24
C LYS A 102 -18.24 -18.27 8.71
N ASP A 103 -19.26 -19.07 8.38
CA ASP A 103 -19.38 -20.50 8.70
C ASP A 103 -18.94 -21.42 7.53
N GLY A 104 -18.46 -20.85 6.42
CA GLY A 104 -18.02 -21.58 5.25
C GLY A 104 -19.10 -22.00 4.26
N THR A 105 -20.37 -21.67 4.52
CA THR A 105 -21.45 -21.87 3.55
C THR A 105 -21.31 -20.89 2.37
N ALA A 106 -21.86 -21.26 1.21
CA ALA A 106 -21.86 -20.38 0.04
C ALA A 106 -22.94 -19.29 0.18
N PRO A 107 -22.58 -17.99 0.02
CA PRO A 107 -23.56 -16.92 -0.14
C PRO A 107 -24.46 -17.17 -1.36
N THR A 108 -25.77 -16.98 -1.19
CA THR A 108 -26.77 -17.24 -2.24
C THR A 108 -26.68 -16.29 -3.42
N ASP A 109 -26.01 -15.15 -3.24
CA ASP A 109 -25.74 -14.10 -4.23
C ASP A 109 -24.40 -14.33 -4.97
N ASN A 110 -23.70 -15.44 -4.74
CA ASN A 110 -22.52 -15.78 -5.53
C ASN A 110 -22.86 -16.04 -7.01
N PRO A 111 -21.94 -15.71 -7.93
CA PRO A 111 -22.21 -15.64 -9.37
C PRO A 111 -22.66 -16.97 -10.01
N PHE A 112 -22.30 -18.11 -9.40
CA PHE A 112 -22.65 -19.43 -9.89
C PHE A 112 -23.59 -20.21 -8.95
N PHE A 113 -24.13 -19.57 -7.92
CA PHE A 113 -24.86 -20.27 -6.86
C PHE A 113 -26.11 -20.98 -7.38
N SER A 114 -26.92 -20.29 -8.18
CA SER A 114 -28.23 -20.77 -8.64
C SER A 114 -28.17 -21.69 -9.88
N THR A 115 -27.00 -21.81 -10.51
CA THR A 115 -26.81 -22.53 -11.78
C THR A 115 -26.16 -23.90 -11.61
N THR A 116 -26.02 -24.38 -10.36
CA THR A 116 -25.24 -25.59 -10.06
C THR A 116 -25.68 -26.31 -8.79
N THR A 117 -25.38 -27.60 -8.73
CA THR A 117 -25.44 -28.43 -7.51
C THR A 117 -24.06 -28.60 -6.86
N SER A 118 -22.97 -28.28 -7.56
CA SER A 118 -21.60 -28.39 -7.07
C SER A 118 -21.31 -27.39 -5.94
N GLU A 119 -20.94 -27.90 -4.77
CA GLU A 119 -20.61 -27.09 -3.60
C GLU A 119 -19.37 -26.22 -3.81
N GLN A 120 -18.40 -26.73 -4.57
CA GLN A 120 -17.23 -25.96 -5.00
C GLN A 120 -17.67 -24.75 -5.81
N ARG A 121 -18.47 -25.00 -6.85
CA ARG A 121 -18.89 -23.97 -7.79
C ARG A 121 -19.69 -22.86 -7.12
N LYS A 122 -20.57 -23.20 -6.16
CA LYS A 122 -21.36 -22.21 -5.40
C LYS A 122 -20.49 -21.20 -4.64
N ARG A 123 -19.25 -21.54 -4.27
CA ARG A 123 -18.34 -20.67 -3.51
C ARG A 123 -17.40 -19.85 -4.39
N ILE A 124 -17.36 -20.09 -5.70
CA ILE A 124 -16.46 -19.37 -6.61
C ILE A 124 -16.96 -17.94 -6.78
N TRP A 125 -16.07 -16.99 -6.52
CA TRP A 125 -16.25 -15.57 -6.86
C TRP A 125 -15.57 -15.22 -8.18
N ALA A 126 -14.33 -15.66 -8.38
CA ALA A 126 -13.60 -15.49 -9.63
C ALA A 126 -12.70 -16.71 -9.90
N TYR A 127 -12.33 -16.94 -11.15
CA TYR A 127 -11.60 -18.14 -11.57
C TYR A 127 -10.61 -17.88 -12.70
N GLY A 128 -9.87 -18.91 -13.12
CA GLY A 128 -8.83 -18.78 -14.14
C GLY A 128 -7.59 -18.08 -13.60
N LEU A 129 -7.23 -18.33 -12.34
CA LEU A 129 -6.03 -17.80 -11.69
C LEU A 129 -4.98 -18.91 -11.51
N ARG A 130 -3.70 -18.56 -11.50
CA ARG A 130 -2.60 -19.50 -11.29
C ARG A 130 -2.27 -19.66 -9.82
N ASN A 131 -1.72 -18.62 -9.22
CA ASN A 131 -1.34 -18.55 -7.83
C ASN A 131 -1.66 -17.16 -7.30
N PRO A 132 -2.96 -16.87 -7.02
CA PRO A 132 -3.37 -15.62 -6.40
C PRO A 132 -2.78 -15.58 -4.99
N TYR A 133 -1.61 -14.94 -4.87
CA TYR A 133 -0.77 -15.04 -3.69
C TYR A 133 -1.26 -14.11 -2.58
N THR A 134 -1.57 -12.87 -2.96
CA THR A 134 -2.20 -11.86 -2.08
C THR A 134 -3.35 -11.20 -2.82
N PHE A 135 -4.33 -10.72 -2.08
CA PHE A 135 -5.28 -9.74 -2.59
C PHE A 135 -5.56 -8.70 -1.51
N SER A 136 -6.13 -7.57 -1.91
CA SER A 136 -6.59 -6.53 -0.99
C SER A 136 -7.97 -6.05 -1.39
N ILE A 137 -8.80 -5.75 -0.39
CA ILE A 137 -10.11 -5.14 -0.55
C ILE A 137 -10.00 -3.71 -0.03
N GLN A 138 -10.28 -2.73 -0.90
CA GLN A 138 -10.21 -1.33 -0.52
C GLN A 138 -11.31 -1.00 0.51
N PRO A 139 -10.96 -0.46 1.69
CA PRO A 139 -11.94 0.02 2.64
C PRO A 139 -12.87 1.08 2.01
N GLY A 140 -14.16 1.00 2.34
CA GLY A 140 -15.18 1.93 1.84
C GLY A 140 -15.74 1.59 0.46
N THR A 141 -14.89 1.32 -0.54
CA THR A 141 -15.35 1.04 -1.92
C THR A 141 -15.59 -0.45 -2.19
N GLY A 142 -14.92 -1.34 -1.47
CA GLY A 142 -14.98 -2.79 -1.72
C GLY A 142 -14.24 -3.24 -2.97
N LYS A 143 -13.45 -2.37 -3.63
CA LYS A 143 -12.66 -2.75 -4.82
C LYS A 143 -11.65 -3.84 -4.45
N ILE A 144 -11.62 -4.92 -5.22
CA ILE A 144 -10.78 -6.10 -4.95
C ILE A 144 -9.70 -6.19 -6.02
N LEU A 145 -8.43 -6.12 -5.62
CA LEU A 145 -7.29 -6.39 -6.49
C LEU A 145 -6.53 -7.61 -6.02
N VAL A 146 -6.31 -8.53 -6.95
CA VAL A 146 -5.68 -9.83 -6.75
C VAL A 146 -4.32 -9.80 -7.43
N ASN A 147 -3.27 -10.06 -6.67
CA ASN A 147 -1.94 -10.29 -7.21
C ASN A 147 -1.80 -11.76 -7.57
N ASP A 148 -1.79 -12.06 -8.87
CA ASP A 148 -1.62 -13.42 -9.38
C ASP A 148 -0.19 -13.62 -9.90
N VAL A 149 0.49 -14.60 -9.32
CA VAL A 149 1.87 -14.93 -9.70
C VAL A 149 1.85 -15.75 -10.98
N GLY A 150 2.50 -15.26 -12.03
CA GLY A 150 2.52 -15.94 -13.32
C GLY A 150 3.57 -17.04 -13.44
N GLN A 151 3.61 -17.65 -14.62
CA GLN A 151 4.43 -18.82 -14.90
C GLN A 151 5.71 -18.46 -15.65
N ASN A 152 5.57 -17.76 -16.76
CA ASN A 152 6.63 -17.60 -17.76
C ASN A 152 7.04 -16.16 -17.98
N ALA A 153 6.08 -15.24 -18.02
CA ALA A 153 6.32 -13.93 -18.61
C ALA A 153 5.70 -12.77 -17.84
N TRP A 154 4.61 -13.00 -17.09
CA TRP A 154 3.82 -11.89 -16.55
C TRP A 154 3.50 -12.07 -15.08
N GLU A 155 3.59 -10.99 -14.34
CA GLU A 155 2.92 -10.85 -13.06
C GLU A 155 1.69 -9.98 -13.23
N GLU A 156 0.60 -10.30 -12.52
CA GLU A 156 -0.71 -9.70 -12.77
C GLU A 156 -1.32 -9.09 -11.51
N ILE A 157 -1.97 -7.94 -11.70
CA ILE A 157 -2.92 -7.34 -10.76
C ILE A 157 -4.29 -7.40 -11.42
N ASN A 158 -5.08 -8.37 -10.99
CA ASN A 158 -6.40 -8.69 -11.50
C ASN A 158 -7.49 -7.97 -10.70
N ASP A 159 -8.40 -7.26 -11.37
CA ASP A 159 -9.56 -6.65 -10.71
C ASP A 159 -10.65 -7.72 -10.54
N ALA A 160 -10.94 -8.09 -9.29
CA ALA A 160 -11.97 -9.06 -8.93
C ALA A 160 -13.17 -8.40 -8.21
N SER A 161 -13.37 -7.10 -8.40
CA SER A 161 -14.46 -6.35 -7.74
C SER A 161 -15.85 -6.79 -8.20
N VAL A 162 -15.94 -7.44 -9.37
CA VAL A 162 -17.17 -8.03 -9.90
C VAL A 162 -17.00 -9.55 -9.95
N GLY A 163 -17.95 -10.27 -9.37
CA GLY A 163 -17.98 -11.74 -9.37
C GLY A 163 -18.23 -12.31 -10.77
N GLY A 164 -17.74 -13.52 -11.01
CA GLY A 164 -17.88 -14.27 -12.26
C GLY A 164 -16.74 -14.05 -13.26
N ARG A 165 -15.74 -13.23 -12.93
CA ARG A 165 -14.60 -12.97 -13.83
C ARG A 165 -13.72 -14.20 -14.02
N ASN A 166 -13.37 -14.45 -15.28
CA ASN A 166 -12.40 -15.46 -15.72
C ASN A 166 -11.10 -14.78 -16.12
N PHE A 167 -10.03 -14.95 -15.37
CA PHE A 167 -8.72 -14.37 -15.70
C PHE A 167 -7.91 -15.21 -16.70
N GLY A 168 -8.45 -16.37 -17.08
CA GLY A 168 -8.07 -17.08 -18.29
C GLY A 168 -6.84 -17.99 -18.19
N TRP A 169 -6.14 -18.06 -17.06
CA TRP A 169 -5.11 -19.08 -16.84
C TRP A 169 -5.73 -20.49 -16.98
N PRO A 170 -5.07 -21.46 -17.65
CA PRO A 170 -3.75 -21.37 -18.30
C PRO A 170 -3.80 -20.96 -19.79
N THR A 171 -4.97 -20.66 -20.35
CA THR A 171 -5.11 -20.33 -21.77
C THR A 171 -4.46 -18.99 -22.13
N THR A 172 -4.46 -18.04 -21.21
CA THR A 172 -3.76 -16.75 -21.34
C THR A 172 -2.96 -16.44 -20.09
N GLU A 173 -1.89 -15.67 -20.25
CA GLU A 173 -1.02 -15.15 -19.19
C GLU A 173 -0.64 -13.71 -19.58
N GLY A 174 -0.98 -12.74 -18.73
CA GLY A 174 -0.80 -11.31 -18.99
C GLY A 174 -1.95 -10.67 -19.78
N PRO A 175 -1.73 -9.45 -20.31
CA PRO A 175 -2.73 -8.72 -21.08
C PRO A 175 -3.28 -9.54 -22.26
N THR A 176 -4.60 -9.54 -22.41
CA THR A 176 -5.28 -10.37 -23.42
C THR A 176 -6.38 -9.60 -24.15
N THR A 177 -6.56 -9.91 -25.43
CA THR A 177 -7.65 -9.39 -26.27
C THR A 177 -8.76 -10.42 -26.49
N ASN A 178 -8.62 -11.63 -25.95
CA ASN A 178 -9.65 -12.66 -26.05
C ASN A 178 -10.86 -12.25 -25.19
N PRO A 179 -12.05 -12.04 -25.78
CA PRO A 179 -13.23 -11.56 -25.05
C PRO A 179 -13.79 -12.58 -24.04
N SER A 180 -13.31 -13.83 -24.07
CA SER A 180 -13.69 -14.86 -23.09
C SER A 180 -13.00 -14.68 -21.73
N PHE A 181 -11.96 -13.83 -21.67
CA PHE A 181 -11.15 -13.62 -20.49
C PHE A 181 -11.15 -12.14 -20.08
N THR A 182 -10.95 -11.92 -18.79
CA THR A 182 -10.76 -10.60 -18.22
C THR A 182 -9.26 -10.31 -18.18
N SER A 183 -8.83 -9.31 -18.94
CA SER A 183 -7.44 -8.84 -18.89
C SER A 183 -7.12 -8.28 -17.49
N PRO A 184 -5.88 -8.46 -16.99
CA PRO A 184 -5.44 -7.81 -15.76
C PRO A 184 -5.60 -6.29 -15.84
N LEU A 185 -5.89 -5.66 -14.70
CA LEU A 185 -5.92 -4.20 -14.59
C LEU A 185 -4.52 -3.62 -14.80
N TYR A 186 -3.51 -4.32 -14.27
CA TYR A 186 -2.11 -4.02 -14.50
C TYR A 186 -1.32 -5.31 -14.59
N ALA A 187 -0.29 -5.32 -15.43
CA ALA A 187 0.65 -6.43 -15.50
C ALA A 187 2.06 -5.90 -15.79
N TYR A 188 3.07 -6.63 -15.33
CA TYR A 188 4.47 -6.33 -15.63
C TYR A 188 5.21 -7.60 -16.05
N ASN A 189 6.18 -7.43 -16.95
CA ASN A 189 6.85 -8.56 -17.60
C ASN A 189 8.08 -9.01 -16.80
N HIS A 190 8.48 -10.27 -16.95
CA HIS A 190 9.67 -10.78 -16.27
C HIS A 190 10.99 -10.21 -16.80
N SER A 191 11.03 -9.84 -18.07
CA SER A 191 12.29 -9.49 -18.77
C SER A 191 12.29 -8.10 -19.43
N THR A 192 11.13 -7.47 -19.62
CA THR A 192 11.00 -6.23 -20.40
C THR A 192 10.10 -5.19 -19.73
N GLY A 193 10.28 -3.92 -20.10
CA GLY A 193 9.48 -2.83 -19.54
C GLY A 193 9.93 -2.38 -18.16
N THR A 194 9.07 -1.65 -17.44
CA THR A 194 9.36 -1.14 -16.10
C THR A 194 8.07 -1.06 -15.27
N PRO A 195 8.02 -1.69 -14.09
CA PRO A 195 9.03 -2.59 -13.52
C PRO A 195 9.16 -3.91 -14.30
N THR A 196 10.22 -4.66 -14.01
CA THR A 196 10.29 -6.10 -14.28
C THR A 196 10.25 -6.86 -12.95
N GLY A 197 9.89 -8.15 -13.00
CA GLY A 197 9.94 -9.01 -11.82
C GLY A 197 9.82 -10.50 -12.09
N CYS A 198 9.41 -11.29 -11.10
CA CYS A 198 9.30 -12.76 -11.24
C CYS A 198 8.17 -13.38 -10.40
N ALA A 199 7.68 -12.66 -9.39
CA ALA A 199 6.69 -13.14 -8.44
C ALA A 199 6.13 -11.99 -7.60
N ILE A 200 4.94 -11.51 -7.96
CA ILE A 200 4.20 -10.51 -7.20
C ILE A 200 3.74 -11.10 -5.86
N THR A 201 4.32 -10.62 -4.76
CA THR A 201 4.12 -11.22 -3.42
C THR A 201 3.50 -10.27 -2.42
N GLY A 202 3.30 -9.01 -2.76
CA GLY A 202 2.68 -8.04 -1.87
C GLY A 202 1.76 -7.09 -2.61
N GLY A 203 0.62 -6.76 -2.00
CA GLY A 203 -0.36 -5.82 -2.54
C GLY A 203 -1.25 -5.26 -1.44
N THR A 204 -1.35 -3.94 -1.34
CA THR A 204 -2.27 -3.27 -0.41
C THR A 204 -2.75 -1.94 -0.95
N TYR A 205 -4.01 -1.62 -0.66
CA TYR A 205 -4.45 -0.23 -0.75
C TYR A 205 -3.84 0.60 0.39
N PHE A 206 -3.33 1.79 0.05
CA PHE A 206 -2.97 2.79 1.06
C PHE A 206 -4.21 3.64 1.39
N SER A 207 -5.02 3.13 2.30
CA SER A 207 -6.27 3.77 2.75
C SER A 207 -6.40 3.80 4.28
N PRO A 208 -5.40 4.33 5.02
CA PRO A 208 -5.53 4.44 6.46
C PRO A 208 -6.47 5.58 6.86
N ALA A 209 -7.03 5.53 8.09
CA ALA A 209 -7.87 6.61 8.62
C ALA A 209 -7.08 7.91 8.84
N ASN A 210 -5.80 7.80 9.22
CA ASN A 210 -4.84 8.90 9.34
C ASN A 210 -3.57 8.52 8.57
N THR A 211 -2.91 9.46 7.92
CA THR A 211 -1.71 9.19 7.09
C THR A 211 -0.48 9.92 7.60
N ASN A 212 0.67 9.23 7.63
CA ASN A 212 1.99 9.86 7.81
C ASN A 212 2.71 10.16 6.49
N TYR A 213 1.99 9.95 5.38
CA TYR A 213 2.46 10.07 4.00
C TYR A 213 1.69 11.20 3.31
N PRO A 214 2.23 11.80 2.23
CA PRO A 214 1.51 12.77 1.42
C PRO A 214 0.12 12.26 1.00
N PRO A 215 -0.92 13.11 1.04
CA PRO A 215 -2.28 12.73 0.62
C PRO A 215 -2.38 12.16 -0.79
N THR A 216 -1.41 12.43 -1.67
CA THR A 216 -1.34 11.90 -3.04
C THR A 216 -1.22 10.37 -3.11
N TYR A 217 -0.80 9.71 -2.03
CA TYR A 217 -0.74 8.25 -1.95
C TYR A 217 -2.07 7.62 -1.49
N LEU A 218 -3.01 8.40 -0.98
CA LEU A 218 -4.29 7.87 -0.51
C LEU A 218 -5.05 7.21 -1.66
N GLY A 219 -5.55 5.99 -1.41
CA GLY A 219 -6.30 5.19 -2.38
C GLY A 219 -5.44 4.50 -3.44
N LYS A 220 -4.12 4.75 -3.50
CA LYS A 220 -3.22 4.04 -4.41
C LYS A 220 -3.02 2.59 -3.98
N PHE A 221 -2.77 1.72 -4.95
CA PHE A 221 -2.48 0.31 -4.70
C PHE A 221 -0.98 0.09 -4.78
N PHE A 222 -0.36 -0.21 -3.64
CA PHE A 222 1.06 -0.49 -3.51
C PHE A 222 1.32 -1.98 -3.67
N PHE A 223 2.37 -2.35 -4.38
CA PHE A 223 2.72 -3.74 -4.64
C PHE A 223 4.23 -3.96 -4.67
N GLN A 224 4.61 -5.23 -4.51
CA GLN A 224 6.00 -5.69 -4.40
C GLN A 224 6.22 -7.00 -5.15
N ASP A 225 7.46 -7.20 -5.58
CA ASP A 225 7.95 -8.42 -6.20
C ASP A 225 8.94 -9.14 -5.27
N TYR A 226 8.92 -10.47 -5.29
CA TYR A 226 9.79 -11.30 -4.45
C TYR A 226 11.25 -11.23 -4.91
N CYS A 227 11.51 -11.21 -6.22
CA CYS A 227 12.86 -11.24 -6.78
C CYS A 227 13.52 -9.86 -6.76
N ASN A 228 12.72 -8.79 -6.83
CA ASN A 228 13.23 -7.46 -7.08
C ASN A 228 12.82 -6.55 -5.92
N ASN A 229 13.83 -6.07 -5.20
CA ASN A 229 13.73 -5.30 -3.97
C ASN A 229 13.18 -3.88 -4.19
N TRP A 230 11.99 -3.76 -4.78
CA TRP A 230 11.30 -2.50 -5.04
C TRP A 230 9.90 -2.49 -4.44
N ILE A 231 9.33 -1.29 -4.36
CA ILE A 231 7.91 -1.04 -4.10
C ILE A 231 7.43 -0.09 -5.19
N TYR A 232 6.39 -0.48 -5.89
CA TYR A 232 5.69 0.37 -6.84
C TYR A 232 4.26 0.62 -6.35
N PHE A 233 3.61 1.62 -6.91
CA PHE A 233 2.17 1.79 -6.79
C PHE A 233 1.53 2.13 -8.12
N ILE A 234 0.25 1.78 -8.25
CA ILE A 234 -0.62 2.21 -9.34
C ILE A 234 -1.77 3.06 -8.81
N ASP A 235 -2.38 3.84 -9.70
CA ASP A 235 -3.69 4.43 -9.48
C ASP A 235 -4.80 3.46 -9.89
N PRO A 236 -5.49 2.79 -8.95
CA PRO A 236 -6.41 1.71 -9.28
C PRO A 236 -7.74 2.20 -9.89
N THR A 237 -7.97 3.53 -9.95
CA THR A 237 -9.13 4.12 -10.63
C THR A 237 -8.86 4.44 -12.09
N ALA A 238 -7.60 4.39 -12.54
CA ALA A 238 -7.26 4.59 -13.95
C ALA A 238 -7.72 3.40 -14.79
N THR A 239 -8.16 3.64 -16.02
CA THR A 239 -8.55 2.60 -16.98
C THR A 239 -7.34 1.81 -17.50
N SER A 240 -6.18 2.47 -17.59
CA SER A 240 -4.89 1.87 -17.92
C SER A 240 -3.83 2.44 -16.99
N PRO A 241 -3.69 1.89 -15.77
CA PRO A 241 -2.74 2.39 -14.79
C PRO A 241 -1.30 2.15 -15.24
N PHE A 242 -0.41 3.07 -14.87
CA PHE A 242 1.03 2.88 -14.94
C PHE A 242 1.62 2.79 -13.54
N ALA A 243 2.67 2.00 -13.38
CA ALA A 243 3.35 1.83 -12.10
C ALA A 243 4.35 2.96 -11.87
N THR A 244 4.31 3.56 -10.69
CA THR A 244 5.27 4.58 -10.23
C THR A 244 6.14 3.99 -9.13
N LEU A 245 7.46 4.14 -9.26
CA LEU A 245 8.41 3.67 -8.23
C LEU A 245 8.18 4.48 -6.95
N PHE A 246 7.92 3.78 -5.84
CA PHE A 246 7.85 4.36 -4.51
C PHE A 246 9.19 4.24 -3.78
N GLY A 247 9.84 3.09 -3.88
CA GLY A 247 11.12 2.85 -3.23
C GLY A 247 11.87 1.68 -3.85
N SER A 248 13.19 1.76 -3.82
CA SER A 248 14.11 0.70 -4.24
C SER A 248 15.01 0.29 -3.07
N ASN A 249 15.74 -0.82 -3.24
CA ASN A 249 16.62 -1.37 -2.21
C ASN A 249 15.90 -1.69 -0.89
N VAL A 250 14.64 -2.14 -0.97
CA VAL A 250 13.95 -2.65 0.22
C VAL A 250 14.58 -3.97 0.67
N GLY A 251 14.62 -4.21 1.97
CA GLY A 251 15.44 -5.26 2.55
C GLY A 251 14.92 -6.67 2.23
N GLY A 252 15.47 -7.31 1.21
CA GLY A 252 15.33 -8.74 0.92
C GLY A 252 13.93 -9.19 0.48
N THR A 253 13.82 -10.48 0.14
CA THR A 253 12.65 -11.15 -0.44
C THR A 253 11.35 -10.86 0.32
N SER A 254 10.56 -9.90 -0.18
CA SER A 254 9.30 -9.50 0.45
C SER A 254 8.25 -10.60 0.33
N LEU A 255 7.41 -10.74 1.35
CA LEU A 255 6.31 -11.71 1.40
C LEU A 255 4.94 -11.07 1.45
N SER A 256 4.85 -9.80 1.84
CA SER A 256 3.59 -9.08 1.98
C SER A 256 3.88 -7.62 2.26
N ILE A 257 2.97 -6.75 1.83
CA ILE A 257 2.89 -5.34 2.24
C ILE A 257 1.47 -5.06 2.72
N MET A 258 1.35 -4.27 3.78
CA MET A 258 0.07 -3.91 4.38
C MET A 258 0.09 -2.48 4.91
N THR A 259 -1.04 -1.80 4.82
CA THR A 259 -1.26 -0.50 5.49
C THR A 259 -1.63 -0.73 6.95
N GLY A 260 -0.82 -0.20 7.86
CA GLY A 260 -1.08 -0.21 9.30
C GLY A 260 -2.11 0.83 9.73
N SER A 261 -2.77 0.58 10.86
CA SER A 261 -3.74 1.52 11.45
C SER A 261 -3.11 2.83 11.93
N ASP A 262 -1.79 2.85 12.10
CA ASP A 262 -1.00 4.03 12.47
C ASP A 262 -0.67 4.94 11.27
N GLY A 263 -1.14 4.60 10.07
CA GLY A 263 -0.92 5.40 8.86
C GLY A 263 0.40 5.16 8.14
N ASN A 264 1.09 4.05 8.44
CA ASN A 264 2.32 3.65 7.75
C ASN A 264 2.15 2.37 6.92
N LEU A 265 3.01 2.19 5.92
CA LEU A 265 3.13 0.90 5.23
C LEU A 265 4.09 -0.01 6.00
N TYR A 266 3.77 -1.30 6.03
CA TYR A 266 4.59 -2.35 6.63
C TYR A 266 4.85 -3.45 5.62
N TYR A 267 6.04 -4.04 5.62
CA TYR A 267 6.33 -5.23 4.81
C TYR A 267 7.10 -6.27 5.60
N LEU A 268 6.89 -7.54 5.25
CA LEU A 268 7.59 -8.69 5.82
C LEU A 268 8.71 -9.12 4.88
N SER A 269 9.93 -9.20 5.40
CA SER A 269 11.08 -9.72 4.67
C SER A 269 11.41 -11.14 5.11
N ARG A 270 11.38 -12.08 4.16
CA ARG A 270 11.78 -13.47 4.42
C ARG A 270 13.28 -13.59 4.66
N ALA A 271 14.09 -12.96 3.80
CA ALA A 271 15.54 -13.01 3.92
C ALA A 271 16.05 -12.35 5.21
N ALA A 272 15.47 -11.21 5.60
CA ALA A 272 15.90 -10.51 6.82
C ALA A 272 15.24 -11.03 8.11
N GLN A 273 14.22 -11.89 7.98
CA GLN A 273 13.39 -12.44 9.08
C GLN A 273 12.81 -11.33 9.97
N ARG A 274 12.31 -10.26 9.35
CA ARG A 274 11.89 -9.04 10.04
C ARG A 274 10.63 -8.45 9.42
N LEU A 275 9.84 -7.80 10.29
CA LEU A 275 8.82 -6.84 9.92
C LEU A 275 9.47 -5.46 9.83
N TYR A 276 9.26 -4.77 8.73
CA TYR A 276 9.70 -3.40 8.53
C TYR A 276 8.50 -2.47 8.52
N ARG A 277 8.61 -1.35 9.24
CA ARG A 277 7.76 -0.17 9.04
C ARG A 277 8.46 0.77 8.07
N ILE A 278 7.78 1.15 7.00
CA ILE A 278 8.24 2.16 6.07
C ILE A 278 7.92 3.52 6.68
N LYS A 279 8.93 4.38 6.79
CA LYS A 279 8.76 5.77 7.25
C LYS A 279 8.93 6.68 6.04
N TYR A 280 7.87 7.39 5.67
CA TYR A 280 8.00 8.47 4.70
C TYR A 280 8.84 9.61 5.29
N THR A 281 9.86 10.03 4.56
CA THR A 281 10.68 11.20 4.91
C THR A 281 10.54 12.20 3.77
N PRO A 282 9.92 13.38 4.00
CA PRO A 282 9.82 14.40 2.96
C PRO A 282 11.20 14.77 2.41
N PRO A 283 11.33 15.07 1.11
CA PRO A 283 12.59 15.58 0.57
C PRO A 283 12.93 16.90 1.26
N THR A 284 14.22 17.06 1.61
CA THR A 284 14.71 18.30 2.17
C THR A 284 15.12 19.26 1.05
N ILE A 285 14.60 20.48 1.07
CA ILE A 285 14.83 21.52 0.07
C ILE A 285 15.49 22.70 0.79
N ALA A 286 16.70 23.07 0.36
CA ALA A 286 17.43 24.21 0.92
C ALA A 286 16.63 25.52 0.73
N PRO A 287 16.77 26.50 1.64
CA PRO A 287 15.94 27.69 1.57
C PRO A 287 16.25 28.56 0.35
N SER A 288 15.21 29.20 -0.21
CA SER A 288 15.31 30.17 -1.29
C SER A 288 14.49 31.41 -0.99
N ILE A 289 15.02 32.60 -1.27
CA ILE A 289 14.29 33.86 -1.11
C ILE A 289 13.30 34.02 -2.27
N VAL A 290 12.01 34.07 -1.95
CA VAL A 290 10.91 34.30 -2.90
C VAL A 290 10.66 35.81 -3.06
N GLN A 291 10.73 36.57 -1.97
CA GLN A 291 10.61 38.02 -1.97
C GLN A 291 11.70 38.62 -1.09
N GLN A 292 12.53 39.47 -1.71
CA GLN A 292 13.58 40.19 -1.01
C GLN A 292 12.98 41.29 -0.11
N PRO A 293 13.64 41.64 1.00
CA PRO A 293 13.32 42.86 1.72
C PRO A 293 13.60 44.10 0.86
N THR A 294 13.03 45.23 1.26
CA THR A 294 13.20 46.53 0.61
C THR A 294 13.79 47.54 1.59
N SER A 295 14.63 48.47 1.09
CA SER A 295 15.09 49.60 1.89
C SER A 295 13.93 50.47 2.36
N LEU A 296 14.09 51.11 3.53
CA LEU A 296 13.11 51.98 4.14
C LEU A 296 13.73 53.34 4.49
N SER A 297 12.94 54.40 4.38
CA SER A 297 13.26 55.74 4.87
C SER A 297 12.14 56.21 5.78
N VAL A 298 12.44 56.48 7.05
CA VAL A 298 11.43 56.86 8.05
C VAL A 298 11.93 57.99 8.95
N SER A 299 11.05 58.91 9.34
CA SER A 299 11.38 59.93 10.33
C SER A 299 11.58 59.31 11.71
N VAL A 300 12.43 59.92 12.55
CA VAL A 300 12.63 59.51 13.95
C VAL A 300 11.28 59.40 14.68
N GLY A 301 11.11 58.30 15.42
CA GLY A 301 9.89 57.99 16.16
C GLY A 301 8.83 57.21 15.37
N GLN A 302 9.00 57.04 14.05
CA GLN A 302 8.13 56.19 13.24
C GLN A 302 8.54 54.71 13.31
N SER A 303 7.61 53.81 13.00
CA SER A 303 7.88 52.38 12.90
C SER A 303 8.54 52.05 11.55
N ALA A 304 9.52 51.14 11.57
CA ALA A 304 10.12 50.55 10.36
C ALA A 304 9.99 49.03 10.42
N THR A 305 9.48 48.41 9.35
CA THR A 305 9.31 46.94 9.29
C THR A 305 9.92 46.38 8.02
N PHE A 306 10.97 45.58 8.17
CA PHE A 306 11.49 44.74 7.11
C PHE A 306 10.71 43.43 7.04
N SER A 307 10.53 42.90 5.84
CA SER A 307 9.88 41.60 5.62
C SER A 307 10.60 40.83 4.53
N VAL A 308 10.61 39.50 4.66
CA VAL A 308 11.15 38.58 3.67
C VAL A 308 10.15 37.44 3.47
N THR A 309 10.03 36.96 2.23
CA THR A 309 9.33 35.69 1.95
C THR A 309 10.35 34.68 1.47
N ALA A 310 10.37 33.50 2.08
CA ALA A 310 11.27 32.42 1.71
C ALA A 310 10.53 31.08 1.64
N SER A 311 11.02 30.18 0.78
CA SER A 311 10.58 28.79 0.68
C SER A 311 11.66 27.85 1.22
N GLY A 312 11.29 26.61 1.54
CA GLY A 312 12.22 25.56 1.99
C GLY A 312 11.50 24.46 2.76
N THR A 313 12.07 23.27 2.76
CA THR A 313 11.57 22.11 3.52
C THR A 313 12.73 21.45 4.26
N PRO A 314 12.71 21.34 5.60
CA PRO A 314 11.72 21.88 6.54
C PRO A 314 11.55 23.41 6.44
N SER A 315 10.46 23.93 7.02
CA SER A 315 10.19 25.38 7.09
C SER A 315 11.43 26.13 7.61
N PRO A 316 11.89 27.18 6.93
CA PRO A 316 13.11 27.86 7.33
C PRO A 316 12.98 28.65 8.64
N SER A 317 14.10 28.77 9.35
CA SER A 317 14.33 29.76 10.42
C SER A 317 14.97 31.03 9.86
N TYR A 318 14.78 32.14 10.57
CA TYR A 318 15.28 33.46 10.18
C TYR A 318 16.24 34.00 11.25
N GLN A 319 17.21 34.81 10.81
CA GLN A 319 18.04 35.64 11.69
C GLN A 319 18.36 36.95 10.97
N TRP A 320 17.76 38.04 11.43
CA TRP A 320 18.08 39.37 10.90
C TRP A 320 19.43 39.83 11.44
N GLN A 321 20.17 40.51 10.58
CA GLN A 321 21.47 41.09 10.88
C GLN A 321 21.44 42.58 10.58
N LYS A 322 22.14 43.35 11.40
CA LYS A 322 22.45 44.76 11.16
C LYS A 322 23.96 44.91 11.04
N ASN A 323 24.41 45.48 9.93
CA ASN A 323 25.83 45.69 9.63
C ASN A 323 26.68 44.41 9.82
N GLY A 324 26.11 43.25 9.48
CA GLY A 324 26.75 41.93 9.60
C GLY A 324 26.67 41.27 10.99
N GLY A 325 26.14 41.95 12.01
CA GLY A 325 25.93 41.38 13.35
C GLY A 325 24.49 40.95 13.58
N ASP A 326 24.28 39.82 14.25
CA ASP A 326 22.96 39.29 14.57
C ASP A 326 22.18 40.23 15.49
N ILE A 327 20.93 40.49 15.13
CA ILE A 327 19.99 41.23 15.97
C ILE A 327 19.31 40.23 16.91
N SER A 328 19.44 40.46 18.21
CA SER A 328 18.86 39.58 19.24
C SER A 328 17.36 39.42 19.05
N ASN A 329 16.87 38.17 19.08
CA ASN A 329 15.47 37.78 18.94
C ASN A 329 14.79 38.13 17.60
N ALA A 330 15.53 38.64 16.61
CA ALA A 330 14.98 38.93 15.29
C ALA A 330 14.94 37.67 14.41
N ILE A 331 14.10 36.72 14.82
CA ILE A 331 14.04 35.35 14.28
C ILE A 331 12.76 35.05 13.46
N GLN A 332 11.99 36.09 13.15
CA GLN A 332 10.76 36.00 12.36
C GLN A 332 11.02 36.41 10.91
N SER A 333 10.07 36.11 10.02
CA SER A 333 10.09 36.58 8.62
C SER A 333 9.96 38.10 8.50
N THR A 334 9.64 38.79 9.59
CA THR A 334 9.63 40.24 9.71
C THR A 334 10.51 40.70 10.86
N TYR A 335 11.07 41.90 10.73
CA TYR A 335 11.76 42.59 11.81
C TYR A 335 11.24 44.02 11.89
N THR A 336 10.68 44.38 13.05
CA THR A 336 10.05 45.67 13.29
C THR A 336 10.81 46.44 14.36
N ILE A 337 11.15 47.69 14.03
CA ILE A 337 11.60 48.71 14.95
C ILE A 337 10.40 49.62 15.20
N SER A 338 9.83 49.58 16.41
CA SER A 338 8.58 50.28 16.72
C SER A 338 8.69 51.81 16.72
N SER A 339 9.88 52.33 17.07
CA SER A 339 10.17 53.77 17.15
C SER A 339 11.63 54.01 16.74
N ALA A 340 11.87 54.14 15.44
CA ALA A 340 13.20 54.27 14.85
C ALA A 340 13.97 55.48 15.38
N GLN A 341 15.24 55.28 15.73
CA GLN A 341 16.19 56.29 16.15
C GLN A 341 17.33 56.43 15.12
N LEU A 342 18.11 57.51 15.20
CA LEU A 342 19.29 57.69 14.34
C LEU A 342 20.30 56.53 14.48
N SER A 343 20.39 55.91 15.66
CA SER A 343 21.22 54.74 15.89
C SER A 343 20.76 53.51 15.11
N ASP A 344 19.52 53.46 14.63
CA ASP A 344 18.95 52.34 13.87
C ASP A 344 19.33 52.37 12.40
N ALA A 345 19.82 53.50 11.88
CA ALA A 345 20.33 53.59 10.53
C ALA A 345 21.44 52.55 10.27
N GLY A 346 21.44 51.96 9.07
CA GLY A 346 22.40 50.94 8.68
C GLY A 346 21.87 49.95 7.65
N ASN A 347 22.70 48.95 7.37
CA ASN A 347 22.37 47.88 6.44
C ASN A 347 21.78 46.69 7.18
N TYR A 348 20.67 46.19 6.67
CA TYR A 348 19.92 45.05 7.18
C TYR A 348 19.90 43.94 6.13
N GLN A 349 20.05 42.72 6.60
CA GLN A 349 19.86 41.50 5.80
C GLN A 349 19.30 40.41 6.70
N VAL A 350 18.80 39.33 6.11
CA VAL A 350 18.31 38.17 6.86
C VAL A 350 18.95 36.90 6.31
N ILE A 351 19.49 36.09 7.22
CA ILE A 351 19.91 34.73 6.93
C ILE A 351 18.70 33.83 7.13
N VAL A 352 18.40 33.03 6.12
CA VAL A 352 17.31 32.07 6.11
C VAL A 352 17.90 30.67 6.00
N SER A 353 17.61 29.80 6.96
CA SER A 353 18.26 28.49 7.09
C SER A 353 17.29 27.35 7.41
N ASN A 354 17.63 26.15 6.98
CA ASN A 354 17.05 24.90 7.46
C ASN A 354 18.12 23.79 7.44
N THR A 355 17.74 22.55 7.73
CA THR A 355 18.69 21.41 7.75
C THR A 355 19.29 21.06 6.39
N ALA A 356 18.75 21.57 5.28
CA ALA A 356 19.29 21.37 3.93
C ALA A 356 20.25 22.47 3.49
N GLY A 357 20.30 23.62 4.18
CA GLY A 357 21.23 24.70 3.87
C GLY A 357 20.76 26.08 4.33
N SER A 358 21.41 27.12 3.84
CA SER A 358 21.08 28.51 4.14
C SER A 358 21.27 29.42 2.94
N THR A 359 20.50 30.50 2.89
CA THR A 359 20.65 31.60 1.94
C THR A 359 20.54 32.93 2.66
N THR A 360 21.13 33.98 2.11
CA THR A 360 21.10 35.34 2.68
C THR A 360 20.37 36.26 1.71
N SER A 361 19.50 37.12 2.25
CA SER A 361 18.82 38.13 1.43
C SER A 361 19.78 39.15 0.81
N SER A 362 19.28 39.93 -0.13
CA SER A 362 19.92 41.20 -0.48
C SER A 362 20.05 42.09 0.76
N SER A 363 21.13 42.86 0.84
CA SER A 363 21.28 43.90 1.85
C SER A 363 20.41 45.11 1.51
N VAL A 364 19.65 45.61 2.49
CA VAL A 364 18.77 46.78 2.38
C VAL A 364 19.11 47.82 3.45
N SER A 365 18.78 49.08 3.22
CA SER A 365 19.14 50.18 4.15
C SER A 365 17.93 50.68 4.94
N LEU A 366 18.16 51.07 6.19
CA LEU A 366 17.29 51.99 6.93
C LEU A 366 17.97 53.37 6.98
N THR A 367 17.26 54.41 6.56
CA THR A 367 17.73 55.80 6.59
C THR A 367 16.79 56.73 7.32
#